data_AF-A0A7W2GRZ8-F1
#
_entry.id   AF-A0A7W2GRZ8-F1
#
_cell.length_a   1.000
_cell.length_b   1.000
_cell.length_c   1.000
_cell.angle_alpha   90.00
_cell.angle_beta   90.00
_cell.angle_gamma   90.00
#
_symmetry.space_group_name_H-M   'P 1'
#
loop_
_entity.id
_entity.type
_entity.pdbx_description
1 polymer ?
#
loop_
_entity_poly.entity_id
_entity_poly.type
_entity_poly.pdbx_seq_one_letter_code
_entity_poly.pdbx_strand_id
1 'polypeptide(L)' 'MSDETFNMSMRKFLKQVGVTSQQEIERVVRETNLSGKTALRVKVVLTAEGTDLHHTVDGTIDLS' A
#
# COMPACT_ATOMS: atom_id res chain seq x y z
N MET A 1 4.13 21.60 17.65
CA MET A 1 3.07 20.69 17.14
C MET A 1 2.64 19.84 18.32
N SER A 2 1.35 19.63 18.57
CA SER A 2 0.99 18.62 19.58
C SER A 2 1.21 17.24 18.99
N ASP A 3 1.79 16.33 19.77
CA ASP A 3 2.00 14.94 19.38
C ASP A 3 0.67 14.29 18.95
N GLU A 4 -0.45 14.74 19.51
CA GLU A 4 -1.80 14.33 19.14
C GLU A 4 -2.17 14.71 17.70
N THR A 5 -1.91 15.96 17.28
CA THR A 5 -2.22 16.42 15.92
C THR A 5 -1.41 15.63 14.88
N PHE A 6 -0.12 15.43 15.18
CA PHE A 6 0.78 14.64 14.34
C PHE A 6 0.34 13.18 14.24
N ASN A 7 0.05 12.54 15.38
CA ASN A 7 -0.40 11.14 15.40
C ASN A 7 -1.74 10.96 14.68
N MET A 8 -2.65 11.92 14.80
CA MET A 8 -3.93 11.89 14.08
C MET A 8 -3.74 12.06 12.58
N SER A 9 -2.89 12.99 12.12
CA SER A 9 -2.62 13.16 10.68
C SER A 9 -1.93 11.93 10.08
N MET A 10 -0.95 11.36 10.79
CA MET A 10 -0.26 10.13 10.40
C MET A 10 -1.24 8.95 10.28
N ARG A 11 -2.11 8.73 11.27
CA ARG A 11 -3.13 7.67 11.19
C ARG A 11 -4.10 7.85 10.03
N LYS A 12 -4.54 9.09 9.77
CA LYS A 12 -5.42 9.40 8.63
C LYS A 12 -4.74 9.06 7.31
N PHE A 13 -3.48 9.45 7.14
CA PHE A 13 -2.69 9.15 5.95
C PHE A 13 -2.52 7.64 5.73
N LEU A 14 -2.07 6.91 6.76
CA LEU A 14 -1.87 5.46 6.66
C LEU A 14 -3.17 4.70 6.38
N LYS A 15 -4.31 5.16 6.93
CA LYS A 15 -5.62 4.60 6.61
C LYS A 15 -5.98 4.80 5.13
N GLN A 16 -5.75 6.00 4.59
CA GLN A 16 -6.01 6.27 3.19
C GLN A 16 -5.14 5.40 2.28
N VAL A 17 -3.84 5.31 2.58
CA VAL A 17 -2.91 4.42 1.85
C VAL A 17 -3.43 2.99 1.85
N GLY A 18 -3.75 2.42 3.02
CA GLY A 18 -4.23 1.04 3.11
C GLY A 18 -5.50 0.77 2.30
N VAL A 19 -6.51 1.64 2.42
CA VAL A 19 -7.80 1.47 1.71
C VAL A 19 -7.63 1.61 0.20
N THR A 20 -6.90 2.62 -0.27
CA THR A 20 -6.68 2.84 -1.71
C THR A 20 -5.82 1.74 -2.32
N SER A 21 -4.76 1.30 -1.65
CA SER A 21 -3.93 0.17 -2.12
C SER A 21 -4.76 -1.11 -2.25
N GLN A 22 -5.62 -1.41 -1.29
CA GLN A 22 -6.51 -2.58 -1.36
C GLN A 22 -7.44 -2.50 -2.57
N GLN A 23 -8.10 -1.36 -2.79
CA GLN A 23 -9.02 -1.17 -3.92
C GLN A 23 -8.33 -1.38 -5.27
N GLU A 24 -7.11 -0.84 -5.44
CA GLU A 24 -6.33 -1.02 -6.68
C GLU A 24 -5.87 -2.46 -6.88
N ILE A 25 -5.41 -3.13 -5.82
CA ILE A 25 -5.03 -4.55 -5.88
C ILE A 25 -6.24 -5.39 -6.31
N GLU A 26 -7.39 -5.20 -5.66
CA GLU A 26 -8.61 -5.94 -6.01
C GLU A 26 -9.09 -5.64 -7.43
N ARG A 27 -8.99 -4.39 -7.88
CA ARG A 27 -9.30 -4.01 -9.27
C ARG A 27 -8.43 -4.78 -10.24
N VAL A 28 -7.11 -4.80 -10.03
CA VAL A 28 -6.17 -5.56 -10.87
C VAL A 28 -6.48 -7.04 -10.86
N VAL A 29 -6.81 -7.62 -9.70
CA VAL A 29 -7.19 -9.03 -9.57
C VAL A 29 -8.48 -9.35 -10.34
N ARG A 30 -9.46 -8.44 -10.36
CA ARG A 30 -10.73 -8.62 -11.10
C ARG A 30 -10.59 -8.41 -12.61
N GLU A 31 -9.84 -7.40 -13.03
CA GLU A 31 -9.71 -7.00 -14.44
C GLU A 31 -8.68 -7.82 -15.20
N THR A 32 -7.63 -8.29 -14.51
CA THR A 32 -6.60 -9.12 -15.12
C THR A 32 -7.03 -10.57 -15.03
N ASN A 33 -7.03 -11.27 -16.16
CA ASN A 33 -7.18 -12.72 -16.14
C ASN A 33 -5.91 -13.36 -15.53
N LEU A 34 -5.92 -13.56 -14.21
CA LEU A 34 -4.84 -14.19 -13.45
C LEU A 34 -4.94 -15.72 -13.47
N SER A 35 -5.68 -16.30 -14.42
CA SER A 35 -5.86 -17.75 -14.53
C SER A 35 -4.52 -18.51 -14.47
N GLY A 36 -4.45 -19.46 -13.54
CA GLY A 36 -3.26 -20.27 -13.27
C GLY A 36 -2.23 -19.63 -12.34
N LYS A 37 -2.41 -18.38 -11.88
CA LYS A 37 -1.58 -17.78 -10.83
C LYS A 37 -2.18 -18.02 -9.46
N THR A 38 -1.37 -18.53 -8.55
CA THR A 38 -1.71 -18.74 -7.14
C THR A 38 -1.22 -17.61 -6.24
N ALA A 39 -0.42 -16.67 -6.78
CA ALA A 39 0.14 -15.58 -6.00
C ALA A 39 0.44 -14.34 -6.84
N LEU A 40 0.31 -13.17 -6.22
CA LEU A 40 0.67 -11.86 -6.77
C LEU A 40 1.76 -11.22 -5.92
N ARG A 41 2.94 -11.03 -6.51
CA ARG A 41 4.00 -10.22 -5.88
C ARG A 41 3.67 -8.74 -6.02
N VAL A 42 3.73 -8.01 -4.92
CA VAL A 42 3.45 -6.58 -4.83
C VAL A 42 4.61 -5.85 -4.16
N LYS A 43 4.79 -4.58 -4.53
CA LYS A 43 5.80 -3.68 -3.96
C LYS A 43 5.17 -2.33 -3.70
N VAL A 44 5.43 -1.77 -2.53
CA VAL A 44 5.13 -0.37 -2.18
C VAL A 44 6.44 0.37 -1.95
N VAL A 45 6.54 1.59 -2.46
CA VAL A 45 7.66 2.50 -2.22
C VAL A 45 7.13 3.73 -1.48
N LEU A 46 7.65 3.99 -0.28
CA LEU A 46 7.36 5.16 0.53
C LEU A 46 8.52 6.15 0.44
N THR A 47 8.22 7.35 -0.04
CA THR A 47 9.16 8.48 -0.11
C THR A 47 8.56 9.72 0.55
N ALA A 48 9.41 10.59 1.08
CA ALA A 48 9.01 11.91 1.55
C ALA A 48 9.93 12.98 0.99
N GLU A 49 9.33 13.97 0.32
CA GLU A 49 10.06 15.08 -0.30
C GLU A 49 10.87 15.86 0.74
N GLY A 50 12.10 16.25 0.36
CA GLY A 50 13.01 16.99 1.24
C GLY A 50 13.64 16.15 2.36
N THR A 51 13.49 14.83 2.33
CA THR A 51 14.14 13.89 3.25
C THR A 51 14.86 12.78 2.49
N ASP A 52 15.69 12.01 3.18
CA ASP A 52 16.32 10.79 2.67
C ASP A 52 15.42 9.55 2.78
N LEU A 53 14.14 9.73 3.15
CA LEU A 53 13.19 8.63 3.29
C LEU A 53 12.96 7.96 1.93
N HIS A 54 13.47 6.75 1.81
CA HIS A 54 13.19 5.83 0.71
C HIS A 54 13.05 4.42 1.29
N HIS A 55 11.81 3.98 1.51
CA HIS A 55 11.51 2.68 2.10
C HIS A 55 10.70 1.83 1.13
N THR A 56 11.11 0.58 0.95
CA THR A 56 10.40 -0.38 0.11
C THR A 56 9.80 -1.48 0.97
N VAL A 57 8.52 -1.79 0.72
CA VAL A 57 7.81 -2.92 1.31
C VAL A 57 7.45 -3.88 0.20
N ASP A 58 8.03 -5.08 0.24
CA ASP A 58 7.72 -6.17 -0.67
C ASP A 58 6.76 -7.17 0.00
N GLY A 59 5.80 -7.68 -0.76
CA GLY A 59 4.80 -8.61 -0.27
C GLY A 59 4.35 -9.61 -1.33
N THR A 60 3.75 -10.71 -0.89
CA THR A 60 3.08 -11.67 -1.77
C THR A 60 1.64 -11.83 -1.29
N ILE A 61 0.70 -11.65 -2.19
CA ILE A 61 -0.73 -11.83 -1.97
C ILE A 61 -1.10 -13.20 -2.53
N ASP A 62 -1.68 -14.03 -1.68
CA ASP A 62 -2.23 -15.32 -2.09
C ASP A 62 -3.50 -15.10 -2.94
N LEU A 63 -3.58 -15.79 -4.07
CA LEU A 63 -4.71 -15.75 -5.00
C LEU A 63 -5.44 -17.10 -5.10
N SER A 64 -5.01 -18.09 -4.32
CA SER A 64 -5.61 -19.43 -4.30
C SER A 64 -7.02 -19.49 -3.70
#